data_AF-A0AAV5YS33-F1
#
_entry.id   AF-A0AAV5YS33-F1
#
_cell.length_a   1.000
_cell.length_b   1.000
_cell.length_c   1.000
_cell.angle_alpha   90.00
_cell.angle_beta   90.00
_cell.angle_gamma   90.00
#
_symmetry.space_group_name_H-M   'P 1'
#
loop_
_entity.id
_entity.type
_entity.pdbx_description
1 polymer ?
#
loop_
_entity_poly.entity_id
_entity_poly.type
_entity_poly.pdbx_seq_one_letter_code
_entity_poly.pdbx_strand_id
1 'polypeptide(L)'
;MAEPPGLETKVDPITLEIIRGSLASAIRDMELLMERCAMSPFIKEKKDYFVGIFDARGRIVACHISGSGPGMLQAIMKTYPLETMRPGDVYWFNDPYVTDGAVQHHQDMVFAVPIFHEGRLVGFATTFGHYQDIGGLRAGSISPHATEI
;
A
#
# COMPACT_ATOMS: atom_id res chain seq x y z
N MET A 1 -20.87 -25.03 13.73
CA MET A 1 -20.89 -23.59 13.42
C MET A 1 -21.37 -23.45 11.99
N ALA A 2 -22.48 -22.74 11.77
CA ALA A 2 -23.06 -22.60 10.43
C ALA A 2 -22.12 -21.78 9.54
N GLU A 3 -21.88 -22.24 8.31
CA GLU A 3 -21.22 -21.46 7.27
C GLU A 3 -22.00 -20.16 7.05
N PRO A 4 -21.32 -19.00 6.86
CA PRO A 4 -22.01 -17.77 6.54
C PRO A 4 -22.75 -17.95 5.19
N PRO A 5 -24.01 -17.51 5.08
CA PRO A 5 -24.77 -17.64 3.85
C PRO A 5 -23.98 -16.98 2.71
N GLY A 6 -23.73 -17.75 1.65
CA GLY A 6 -23.09 -17.25 0.45
C GLY A 6 -23.87 -16.05 -0.07
N LEU A 7 -23.25 -14.87 -0.08
CA LEU A 7 -23.81 -13.68 -0.71
C LEU A 7 -23.89 -13.95 -2.20
N GLU A 8 -25.05 -14.41 -2.67
CA GLU A 8 -25.41 -14.40 -4.09
C GLU A 8 -25.77 -12.95 -4.47
N THR A 9 -24.79 -12.06 -4.37
CA THR A 9 -24.93 -10.71 -4.91
C THR A 9 -24.83 -10.83 -6.43
N LYS A 10 -25.96 -10.67 -7.11
CA LYS A 10 -26.00 -10.50 -8.57
C LYS A 10 -25.30 -9.18 -8.90
N VAL A 11 -23.98 -9.23 -9.09
CA VAL A 11 -23.18 -8.07 -9.49
C VAL A 11 -23.56 -7.71 -10.92
N ASP A 12 -24.11 -6.53 -11.12
CA ASP A 12 -24.40 -6.01 -12.45
C ASP A 12 -23.09 -5.84 -13.23
N PRO A 13 -22.92 -6.50 -14.40
CA PRO A 13 -21.66 -6.50 -15.13
C PRO A 13 -21.27 -5.10 -15.62
N ILE A 14 -22.25 -4.22 -15.91
CA ILE A 14 -21.98 -2.84 -16.32
C ILE A 14 -21.37 -2.07 -15.15
N THR A 15 -21.99 -2.15 -13.98
CA THR A 15 -21.50 -1.52 -12.74
C THR A 15 -20.11 -2.03 -12.36
N LEU A 16 -19.86 -3.34 -12.49
CA LEU A 16 -18.55 -3.94 -12.23
C LEU A 16 -17.46 -3.31 -13.11
N GLU A 17 -17.71 -3.20 -14.41
CA GLU A 17 -16.71 -2.66 -15.34
C GLU A 17 -16.52 -1.14 -15.17
N ILE A 18 -17.57 -0.40 -14.81
CA ILE A 18 -17.44 1.02 -14.43
C ILE A 18 -16.52 1.15 -13.21
N ILE A 19 -16.78 0.39 -12.14
CA ILE A 19 -15.96 0.43 -10.91
C ILE A 19 -14.52 0.01 -11.22
N ARG A 20 -14.32 -1.05 -12.00
CA ARG A 20 -13.00 -1.52 -12.42
C ARG A 20 -12.23 -0.42 -13.18
N GLY A 21 -12.88 0.23 -14.14
CA GLY A 21 -12.30 1.32 -14.92
C GLY A 21 -11.95 2.53 -14.06
N SER A 22 -12.83 2.92 -13.13
CA SER A 22 -12.58 4.01 -12.19
C SER A 22 -11.40 3.72 -11.26
N LEU A 23 -11.29 2.50 -10.73
CA LEU A 23 -10.16 2.09 -9.90
C LEU A 23 -8.85 2.07 -10.68
N ALA A 24 -8.88 1.57 -11.93
CA ALA A 24 -7.71 1.58 -12.80
C ALA A 24 -7.25 3.01 -13.12
N SER A 25 -8.19 3.94 -13.35
CA SER A 25 -7.89 5.37 -13.54
C SER A 25 -7.25 5.97 -12.29
N ALA A 26 -7.80 5.69 -11.10
CA ALA A 26 -7.26 6.19 -9.85
C ALA A 26 -5.83 5.69 -9.59
N ILE A 27 -5.57 4.41 -9.84
CA ILE A 27 -4.20 3.85 -9.78
C ILE A 27 -3.28 4.60 -10.73
N ARG A 28 -3.69 4.83 -11.99
CA ARG A 28 -2.86 5.54 -12.97
C ARG A 28 -2.54 6.98 -12.55
N ASP A 29 -3.50 7.68 -11.92
CA ASP A 29 -3.26 9.01 -11.38
C ASP A 29 -2.27 8.99 -10.21
N MET A 30 -2.39 8.00 -9.31
CA MET A 30 -1.43 7.80 -8.21
C MET A 30 -0.01 7.57 -8.74
N GLU A 31 0.15 6.73 -9.76
CA GLU A 31 1.44 6.50 -10.40
C GLU A 31 2.01 7.78 -11.01
N LEU A 32 1.20 8.49 -11.79
CA LEU A 32 1.63 9.72 -12.44
C LEU A 32 2.12 10.76 -11.42
N LEU A 33 1.47 10.84 -10.26
CA LEU A 33 1.90 11.71 -9.17
C LEU A 33 3.24 11.26 -8.58
N MET A 34 3.41 9.96 -8.32
CA MET A 34 4.70 9.42 -7.84
C MET A 34 5.84 9.76 -8.80
N GLU A 35 5.65 9.52 -10.10
CA GLU A 35 6.68 9.77 -11.11
C GLU A 35 7.01 11.26 -11.31
N ARG A 36 6.00 12.12 -11.25
CA ARG A 36 6.16 13.57 -11.48
C ARG A 36 6.72 14.30 -10.27
N CYS A 37 6.38 13.86 -9.06
CA CYS A 37 6.82 14.49 -7.82
C CYS A 37 8.17 13.97 -7.32
N ALA A 38 8.56 12.76 -7.71
CA ALA A 38 9.85 12.21 -7.28
C ALA A 38 11.04 12.95 -7.92
N MET A 39 11.99 13.32 -7.07
CA MET A 39 13.34 13.74 -7.49
C MET A 39 14.30 12.55 -7.58
N SER A 40 13.99 11.43 -6.93
CA SER A 40 14.83 10.23 -6.90
C SER A 40 14.81 9.48 -8.24
N PRO A 41 15.98 9.13 -8.81
CA PRO A 41 16.05 8.31 -10.03
C PRO A 41 15.51 6.89 -9.81
N PHE A 42 15.55 6.37 -8.57
CA PHE A 42 14.96 5.06 -8.25
C PHE A 42 13.45 5.03 -8.49
N ILE A 43 12.75 6.13 -8.20
CA ILE A 43 11.32 6.22 -8.43
C ILE A 43 11.05 6.69 -9.87
N LYS A 44 11.76 7.73 -10.34
CA LYS A 44 11.46 8.37 -11.62
C LYS A 44 11.85 7.54 -12.83
N GLU A 45 13.02 6.91 -12.80
CA GLU A 45 13.58 6.16 -13.94
C GLU A 45 13.42 4.65 -13.75
N LYS A 46 13.81 4.13 -12.58
CA LYS A 46 13.73 2.68 -12.29
C LYS A 46 12.31 2.21 -11.98
N LYS A 47 11.40 3.12 -11.60
CA LYS A 47 10.01 2.82 -11.21
C LYS A 47 9.93 1.86 -10.01
N ASP A 48 10.85 2.02 -9.07
CA ASP A 48 10.93 1.24 -7.83
C ASP A 48 9.95 1.79 -6.79
N TYR A 49 8.66 1.63 -7.09
CA TYR A 49 7.54 2.06 -6.28
C TYR A 49 6.33 1.14 -6.50
N PHE A 50 5.36 1.22 -5.59
CA PHE A 50 4.05 0.60 -5.74
C PHE A 50 2.98 1.61 -5.36
N VAL A 51 1.83 1.49 -6.01
CA VAL A 51 0.61 2.15 -5.59
C VAL A 51 -0.52 1.13 -5.60
N GLY A 52 -1.41 1.22 -4.62
CA GLY A 52 -2.49 0.27 -4.47
C GLY A 52 -3.67 0.80 -3.67
N ILE A 53 -4.83 0.24 -3.96
CA ILE A 53 -6.06 0.41 -3.20
C ILE A 53 -6.40 -0.94 -2.57
N PHE A 54 -6.66 -0.92 -1.28
CA PHE A 54 -6.99 -2.08 -0.48
C PHE A 54 -8.37 -1.92 0.14
N ASP A 55 -9.04 -3.04 0.40
CA ASP A 55 -10.28 -3.03 1.16
C ASP A 55 -10.03 -2.86 2.66
N ALA A 56 -11.11 -2.71 3.44
CA ALA A 56 -11.05 -2.59 4.89
C ALA A 56 -10.45 -3.81 5.62
N ARG A 57 -10.17 -4.92 4.92
CA ARG A 57 -9.50 -6.12 5.44
C ARG A 57 -8.03 -6.19 5.04
N GLY A 58 -7.52 -5.18 4.34
CA GLY A 58 -6.13 -5.14 3.87
C GLY A 58 -5.87 -6.05 2.68
N ARG A 59 -6.90 -6.42 1.91
CA ARG A 59 -6.76 -7.17 0.65
C ARG A 59 -6.65 -6.20 -0.52
N ILE A 60 -5.77 -6.50 -1.47
CA ILE A 60 -5.59 -5.69 -2.67
C ILE A 60 -6.88 -5.73 -3.50
N VAL A 61 -7.40 -4.55 -3.85
CA VAL A 61 -8.56 -4.37 -4.73
C VAL A 61 -8.10 -3.91 -6.12
N ALA A 62 -7.14 -2.98 -6.18
CA ALA A 62 -6.52 -2.52 -7.41
C ALA A 62 -5.05 -2.12 -7.15
N CYS A 63 -4.16 -2.38 -8.11
CA CYS A 63 -2.75 -2.02 -8.02
C CYS A 63 -2.11 -1.95 -9.41
N HIS A 64 -0.96 -1.29 -9.52
CA HIS A 64 -0.18 -1.24 -10.77
C HIS A 64 0.57 -2.54 -11.05
N ILE A 65 1.24 -3.13 -10.04
CA ILE A 65 2.06 -4.35 -10.20
C ILE A 65 1.46 -5.48 -9.36
N SER A 66 0.95 -6.51 -10.03
CA SER A 66 0.48 -7.73 -9.38
C SER A 66 1.68 -8.59 -8.93
N GLY A 67 2.06 -8.54 -7.67
CA GLY A 67 3.08 -9.45 -7.11
C GLY A 67 3.71 -9.01 -5.79
N SER A 68 3.77 -7.71 -5.54
CA SER A 68 4.32 -7.13 -4.30
C SER A 68 3.19 -6.51 -3.48
N GLY A 69 3.13 -6.75 -2.17
CA GLY A 69 2.15 -6.10 -1.28
C GLY A 69 1.08 -6.94 -0.57
N PRO A 70 0.93 -8.28 -0.73
CA PRO A 70 0.14 -9.05 0.22
C PRO A 70 0.74 -8.89 1.63
N GLY A 71 -0.06 -8.47 2.60
CA GLY A 71 0.38 -8.34 3.99
C GLY A 71 0.88 -6.95 4.41
N MET A 72 1.10 -6.03 3.47
CA MET A 72 1.67 -4.71 3.76
C MET A 72 0.85 -3.92 4.80
N LEU A 73 -0.48 -3.92 4.68
CA LEU A 73 -1.36 -3.28 5.66
C LEU A 73 -1.53 -4.05 6.96
N GLN A 74 -1.18 -5.35 7.01
CA GLN A 74 -1.38 -6.15 8.22
C GLN A 74 -0.54 -5.63 9.38
N ALA A 75 0.66 -5.10 9.11
CA ALA A 75 1.49 -4.42 10.12
C ALA A 75 0.75 -3.26 10.81
N ILE A 76 0.12 -2.39 10.01
CA ILE A 76 -0.69 -1.27 10.53
C ILE A 76 -1.89 -1.81 11.28
N MET A 77 -2.65 -2.74 10.69
CA MET A 77 -3.90 -3.25 11.27
C MET A 77 -3.70 -4.03 12.57
N LYS A 78 -2.55 -4.70 12.74
CA LYS A 78 -2.15 -5.35 14.00
C LYS A 78 -1.79 -4.33 15.09
N THR A 79 -1.25 -3.18 14.71
CA THR A 79 -0.74 -2.16 15.64
C THR A 79 -1.81 -1.14 16.01
N TYR A 80 -2.63 -0.74 15.04
CA TYR A 80 -3.66 0.29 15.16
C TYR A 80 -5.03 -0.33 14.86
N PRO A 81 -5.88 -0.49 15.88
CA PRO A 81 -7.24 -1.01 15.66
C PRO A 81 -8.02 -0.11 14.71
N LEU A 82 -8.78 -0.70 13.79
CA LEU A 82 -9.46 0.02 12.70
C LEU A 82 -10.42 1.11 13.20
N GLU A 83 -11.04 0.88 14.35
CA GLU A 83 -11.96 1.79 15.03
C GLU A 83 -11.28 3.04 15.60
N THR A 84 -9.95 3.01 15.75
CA THR A 84 -9.19 4.16 16.25
C THR A 84 -8.75 5.12 15.14
N MET A 85 -8.78 4.64 13.89
CA MET A 85 -8.36 5.41 12.72
C MET A 85 -9.36 6.53 12.40
N ARG A 86 -8.84 7.65 11.90
CA ARG A 86 -9.64 8.85 11.61
C ARG A 86 -9.39 9.36 10.19
N PRO A 87 -10.37 10.05 9.57
CA PRO A 87 -10.13 10.78 8.33
C PRO A 87 -8.98 11.78 8.50
N GLY A 88 -8.03 11.75 7.57
CA GLY A 88 -6.84 12.62 7.59
C GLY A 88 -5.60 11.99 8.23
N ASP A 89 -5.73 10.82 8.88
CA ASP A 89 -4.55 10.08 9.35
C ASP A 89 -3.68 9.62 8.18
N VAL A 90 -2.38 9.54 8.42
CA VAL A 90 -1.40 8.94 7.51
C VAL A 90 -0.53 7.99 8.34
N TYR A 91 -0.50 6.73 7.95
CA TYR A 91 0.34 5.71 8.57
C TYR A 91 1.59 5.52 7.72
N TRP A 92 2.74 5.40 8.38
CA TRP A 92 4.04 5.25 7.74
C TRP A 92 4.83 4.15 8.43
N PHE A 93 5.40 3.24 7.64
CA PHE A 93 6.22 2.14 8.13
C PHE A 93 7.19 1.66 7.05
N ASN A 94 8.27 1.01 7.48
CA ASN A 94 9.29 0.40 6.61
C ASN A 94 9.95 -0.84 7.24
N ASP A 95 9.42 -1.33 8.36
CA ASP A 95 10.00 -2.45 9.12
C ASP A 95 9.71 -3.81 8.44
N PRO A 96 10.74 -4.52 7.94
CA PRO A 96 10.57 -5.82 7.30
C PRO A 96 10.06 -6.91 8.25
N TYR A 97 10.37 -6.82 9.54
CA TYR A 97 10.03 -7.83 10.54
C TYR A 97 8.56 -7.73 10.93
N VAL A 98 8.06 -6.53 11.20
CA VAL A 98 6.64 -6.31 11.55
C VAL A 98 5.72 -6.64 10.38
N THR A 99 6.23 -6.52 9.15
CA THR A 99 5.50 -6.81 7.91
C THR A 99 5.63 -8.26 7.44
N ASP A 100 6.27 -9.13 8.22
CA ASP A 100 6.52 -10.53 7.87
C ASP A 100 7.20 -10.67 6.47
N GLY A 101 8.09 -9.72 6.13
CA GLY A 101 8.80 -9.66 4.86
C GLY A 101 8.02 -9.07 3.68
N ALA A 102 6.79 -8.57 3.90
CA ALA A 102 6.03 -7.89 2.85
C ALA A 102 6.71 -6.58 2.40
N VAL A 103 7.44 -5.93 3.30
CA VAL A 103 8.44 -4.89 3.00
C VAL A 103 9.81 -5.54 3.05
N GLN A 104 10.59 -5.45 1.96
CA GLN A 104 11.79 -6.27 1.80
C GLN A 104 12.99 -5.73 2.59
N HIS A 105 13.13 -4.41 2.69
CA HIS A 105 14.18 -3.76 3.45
C HIS A 105 13.79 -2.33 3.83
N HIS A 106 14.51 -1.76 4.80
CA HIS A 106 14.21 -0.45 5.38
C HIS A 106 14.17 0.73 4.39
N GLN A 107 14.73 0.59 3.19
CA GLN A 107 14.65 1.61 2.14
C GLN A 107 13.25 1.74 1.54
N ASP A 108 12.41 0.72 1.72
CA ASP A 108 11.07 0.67 1.14
C ASP A 108 10.08 1.36 2.08
N MET A 109 9.79 2.62 1.78
CA MET A 109 8.97 3.47 2.64
C MET A 109 7.51 3.35 2.24
N VAL A 110 6.68 2.78 3.12
CA VAL A 110 5.26 2.54 2.85
C VAL A 110 4.39 3.55 3.58
N PHE A 111 3.52 4.22 2.83
CA PHE A 111 2.51 5.13 3.35
C PHE A 111 1.12 4.56 3.08
N ALA A 112 0.26 4.59 4.08
CA ALA A 112 -1.13 4.15 3.97
C ALA A 112 -2.08 5.20 4.54
N VAL A 113 -3.11 5.52 3.76
CA VAL A 113 -4.14 6.49 4.12
C VAL A 113 -5.49 5.77 4.18
N PRO A 114 -6.20 5.80 5.32
CA PRO A 114 -7.52 5.20 5.43
C PRO A 114 -8.56 5.98 4.61
N ILE A 115 -9.39 5.26 3.87
CA ILE A 115 -10.47 5.80 3.05
C ILE A 115 -11.78 5.61 3.80
N PHE A 116 -12.52 6.70 4.02
CA PHE A 116 -13.80 6.69 4.70
C PHE A 116 -14.94 7.05 3.74
N HIS A 117 -16.09 6.40 3.92
CA HIS A 117 -17.34 6.76 3.28
C HIS A 117 -18.45 6.74 4.33
N GLU A 118 -19.21 7.83 4.46
CA GLU A 118 -20.28 7.98 5.45
C GLU A 118 -19.83 7.64 6.89
N GLY A 119 -18.63 8.08 7.26
CA GLY A 119 -18.05 7.84 8.58
C GLY A 119 -17.53 6.42 8.82
N ARG A 120 -17.64 5.52 7.83
CA ARG A 120 -17.13 4.14 7.92
C ARG A 120 -15.84 3.98 7.12
N LEU A 121 -14.85 3.30 7.72
CA LEU A 121 -13.65 2.85 7.00
C LEU A 121 -14.05 1.85 5.90
N VAL A 122 -13.73 2.16 4.65
CA VAL A 122 -14.03 1.30 3.49
C VAL A 122 -12.79 0.65 2.88
N GLY A 123 -11.61 1.20 3.14
CA GLY A 123 -10.37 0.69 2.57
C GLY A 123 -9.20 1.61 2.84
N PHE A 124 -8.14 1.43 2.07
CA PHE A 124 -6.90 2.20 2.19
C PHE A 124 -6.35 2.51 0.81
N ALA A 125 -5.81 3.72 0.64
CA ALA A 125 -4.88 4.03 -0.43
C ALA A 125 -3.47 3.84 0.12
N THR A 126 -2.59 3.23 -0.66
CA THR A 126 -1.23 2.93 -0.22
C THR A 126 -0.25 3.26 -1.32
N THR A 127 0.89 3.81 -0.92
CA THR A 127 2.06 3.99 -1.78
C THR A 127 3.28 3.40 -1.08
N PHE A 128 4.18 2.83 -1.86
CA PHE A 128 5.53 2.45 -1.43
C PHE A 128 6.50 3.13 -2.39
N GLY A 129 7.62 3.66 -1.89
CA GLY A 129 8.72 4.11 -2.75
C GLY A 129 10.07 3.73 -2.15
N HIS A 130 10.99 3.30 -3.00
CA HIS A 130 12.36 3.01 -2.61
C HIS A 130 13.16 4.29 -2.40
N TYR A 131 13.63 4.50 -1.17
CA TYR A 131 14.49 5.61 -0.83
C TYR A 131 15.94 5.22 -1.12
N GLN A 132 16.69 6.12 -1.75
CA GLN A 132 18.06 5.84 -2.14
C GLN A 132 19.00 5.73 -0.93
N ASP A 133 18.65 6.41 0.16
CA ASP A 133 19.43 6.46 1.40
C ASP A 133 18.49 6.89 2.53
N ILE A 134 18.63 6.25 3.70
CA ILE A 134 17.89 6.56 4.93
C ILE A 134 18.83 6.82 6.12
N GLY A 135 20.13 6.98 5.88
CA GLY A 135 21.14 7.25 6.90
C GLY A 135 21.75 5.98 7.52
N GLY A 136 21.89 4.91 6.75
CA GLY A 136 22.54 3.67 7.19
C GLY A 136 24.06 3.82 7.39
N LEU A 137 24.74 2.69 7.61
CA LEU A 137 26.20 2.63 7.86
C LEU A 137 27.04 3.32 6.78
N ARG A 138 26.57 3.32 5.53
CA ARG A 138 27.20 4.00 4.41
C ARG A 138 26.15 4.71 3.57
N ALA A 139 26.59 5.76 2.88
CA ALA A 139 25.75 6.45 1.92
C ALA A 139 25.26 5.49 0.83
N GLY A 140 23.95 5.50 0.58
CA GLY A 140 23.27 4.65 -0.38
C GLY A 140 22.30 3.63 0.24
N SER A 141 21.72 2.82 -0.64
CA SER A 141 20.54 2.01 -0.32
C SER A 141 20.87 0.73 0.45
N ILE A 142 21.93 0.02 0.06
CA ILE A 142 22.33 -1.24 0.70
C ILE A 142 23.68 -1.06 1.36
N SER A 143 23.80 -1.51 2.61
CA SER A 143 25.05 -1.54 3.37
C SER A 143 25.52 -2.99 3.58
N PRO A 144 26.34 -3.57 2.67
CA PRO A 144 26.76 -4.98 2.75
C PRO A 144 27.61 -5.33 3.98
N HIS A 145 28.13 -4.33 4.68
CA HIS A 145 28.94 -4.48 5.89
C HIS A 145 28.11 -4.36 7.18
N ALA A 146 26.81 -4.11 7.08
CA ALA A 146 25.94 -4.13 8.26
C ALA A 146 25.92 -5.55 8.85
N THR A 147 26.11 -5.65 10.16
CA THR A 147 26.09 -6.93 10.91
C THR A 147 24.91 -7.02 11.88
N GLU A 148 24.23 -5.90 12.07
CA GLU A 148 23.03 -5.71 12.86
C GLU A 148 22.15 -4.66 12.16
N ILE A 149 20.93 -4.47 12.66
CA ILE A 149 19.97 -3.47 12.15
C ILE A 149 20.45 -2.06 12.52
#